data_AF-A0A0D2GHH0-F1
#
_entry.id   AF-A0A0D2GHH0-F1
#
_cell.length_a   1.000
_cell.length_b   1.000
_cell.length_c   1.000
_cell.angle_alpha   90.00
_cell.angle_beta   90.00
_cell.angle_gamma   90.00
#
_symmetry.space_group_name_H-M   'P 1'
#
loop_
_entity.id
_entity.type
_entity.pdbx_description
1 polymer ?
#
loop_
_entity_poly.entity_id
_entity_poly.type
_entity_poly.pdbx_seq_one_letter_code
_entity_poly.pdbx_strand_id
1 'polypeptide(L)'
;MQPYTEGFAEKSLTPHKAAVKVDGHSYEAKVGPGQGYVLDKGPEGESRYNITQVLGGKNIFYFLTPLERGRLQTLPVDVKQKLWFDAAASGVRHQGDRPVSWRHSGYTFNSACYACHVSQYKQNYDLATDTYGTTWSEPGINCESCHGPAAEHIRVCAEAPPGIVPEDLRIKRGGRDFTHEQNNATCSTRHAKSIALSTSFEPGDDFWDHYDLVTMEHPDFYPDGRDLGENYTYNTWLLSPCVKAGELDCTHCHTSSGRFRQKKNPTRPAPLVTKRGSITWKPTAGISRGAIPLVA
;
A
#
# COMPACT_ATOMS: atom_id res chain seq x y z
N MET A 1 9.82 0.40 -2.05
CA MET A 1 10.39 1.08 -3.23
C MET A 1 11.90 1.21 -3.01
N GLN A 2 12.71 1.20 -4.05
CA GLN A 2 14.16 1.40 -3.97
C GLN A 2 14.73 1.77 -5.34
N PRO A 3 15.90 2.42 -5.42
CA PRO A 3 16.60 2.61 -6.69
C PRO A 3 16.90 1.27 -7.37
N TYR A 4 16.81 1.25 -8.69
CA TYR A 4 17.32 0.12 -9.46
C TYR A 4 18.86 0.11 -9.40
N THR A 5 19.43 -1.05 -9.10
CA THR A 5 20.88 -1.27 -9.07
C THR A 5 21.22 -2.60 -9.72
N GLU A 6 22.44 -2.76 -10.21
CA GLU A 6 22.93 -4.03 -10.76
C GLU A 6 22.85 -5.14 -9.71
N GLY A 7 23.28 -4.87 -8.48
CA GLY A 7 23.20 -5.84 -7.38
C GLY A 7 21.77 -6.26 -7.04
N PHE A 8 20.79 -5.37 -7.19
CA PHE A 8 19.38 -5.75 -7.11
C PHE A 8 18.98 -6.70 -8.24
N ALA A 9 19.33 -6.35 -9.48
CA ALA A 9 18.99 -7.10 -10.68
C ALA A 9 19.55 -8.53 -10.64
N GLU A 10 20.85 -8.66 -10.33
CA GLU A 10 21.54 -9.96 -10.21
C GLU A 10 20.91 -10.86 -9.15
N LYS A 11 20.50 -10.28 -8.02
CA LYS A 11 19.93 -11.03 -6.90
C LYS A 11 18.47 -11.42 -7.13
N SER A 12 17.69 -10.54 -7.75
CA SER A 12 16.23 -10.57 -7.65
C SER A 12 15.54 -10.84 -8.98
N LEU A 13 16.19 -10.55 -10.11
CA LEU A 13 15.59 -10.66 -11.43
C LEU A 13 16.17 -11.84 -12.22
N THR A 14 15.43 -12.22 -13.24
CA THR A 14 15.86 -13.19 -14.26
C THR A 14 15.89 -12.48 -15.60
N PRO A 15 16.85 -12.81 -16.48
CA PRO A 15 16.83 -12.29 -17.84
C PRO A 15 15.51 -12.60 -18.54
N HIS A 16 15.08 -11.65 -19.37
CA HIS A 16 13.88 -11.78 -20.17
C HIS A 16 14.04 -12.94 -21.17
N LYS A 17 13.20 -13.98 -21.08
CA LYS A 17 13.34 -15.17 -21.95
C LYS A 17 12.78 -14.96 -23.36
N ALA A 18 11.69 -14.21 -23.47
CA ALA A 18 11.04 -13.87 -24.74
C ALA A 18 10.30 -12.54 -24.54
N ALA A 19 10.40 -11.61 -25.49
CA ALA A 19 9.78 -10.29 -25.39
C ALA A 19 8.25 -10.37 -25.17
N VAL A 20 7.70 -9.46 -24.36
CA VAL A 20 6.25 -9.33 -24.17
C VAL A 20 5.69 -8.51 -25.32
N LYS A 21 4.68 -9.03 -26.02
CA LYS A 21 4.05 -8.33 -27.15
C LYS A 21 2.70 -7.78 -26.72
N VAL A 22 2.50 -6.48 -26.91
CA VAL A 22 1.27 -5.77 -26.55
C VAL A 22 0.98 -4.75 -27.65
N ASP A 23 -0.22 -4.78 -28.23
CA ASP A 23 -0.70 -3.78 -29.20
C ASP A 23 0.29 -3.41 -30.34
N GLY A 24 0.97 -4.40 -30.91
CA GLY A 24 1.95 -4.19 -31.99
C GLY A 24 3.34 -3.75 -31.52
N HIS A 25 3.53 -3.56 -30.23
CA HIS A 25 4.82 -3.33 -29.59
C HIS A 25 5.42 -4.63 -29.06
N SER A 26 6.75 -4.67 -28.95
CA SER A 26 7.52 -5.75 -28.34
C SER A 26 8.45 -5.17 -27.28
N TYR A 27 8.17 -5.50 -26.02
CA TYR A 27 8.90 -5.03 -24.85
C TYR A 27 9.90 -6.06 -24.35
N GLU A 28 11.13 -5.63 -24.10
CA GLU A 28 12.18 -6.49 -23.55
C GLU A 28 12.99 -5.76 -22.47
N ALA A 29 12.94 -6.26 -21.24
CA ALA A 29 13.76 -5.73 -20.16
C ALA A 29 15.21 -6.24 -20.27
N LYS A 30 16.15 -5.30 -20.35
CA LYS A 30 17.60 -5.53 -20.35
C LYS A 30 18.12 -5.28 -18.94
N VAL A 31 18.41 -6.36 -18.22
CA VAL A 31 18.75 -6.36 -16.78
C VAL A 31 20.10 -7.03 -16.45
N GLY A 32 20.94 -7.28 -17.46
CA GLY A 32 22.31 -7.76 -17.25
C GLY A 32 23.29 -6.66 -16.79
N PRO A 33 24.58 -6.99 -16.61
CA PRO A 33 25.60 -6.01 -16.23
C PRO A 33 25.69 -4.84 -17.23
N GLY A 34 25.76 -3.62 -16.72
CA GLY A 34 25.73 -2.38 -17.53
C GLY A 34 24.37 -2.09 -18.18
N GLN A 35 23.34 -2.87 -17.87
CA GLN A 35 21.96 -2.66 -18.34
C GLN A 35 21.06 -2.16 -17.19
N GLY A 36 19.77 -1.98 -17.47
CA GLY A 36 18.82 -1.35 -16.56
C GLY A 36 17.79 -0.53 -17.33
N TYR A 37 17.21 -1.12 -18.36
CA TYR A 37 16.24 -0.44 -19.21
C TYR A 37 15.27 -1.42 -19.85
N VAL A 38 14.11 -0.92 -20.28
CA VAL A 38 13.19 -1.64 -21.15
C VAL A 38 13.35 -1.11 -22.55
N LEU A 39 13.51 -2.03 -23.50
CA LEU A 39 13.48 -1.77 -24.92
C LEU A 39 12.06 -1.92 -25.42
N ASP A 40 11.55 -0.91 -26.12
CA ASP A 40 10.27 -0.90 -26.79
C ASP A 40 10.49 -0.87 -28.29
N LYS A 41 10.07 -1.92 -28.98
CA LYS A 41 10.09 -2.01 -30.44
C LYS A 41 8.66 -1.92 -30.96
N GLY A 42 8.32 -0.78 -31.54
CA GLY A 42 7.01 -0.51 -32.12
C GLY A 42 7.08 -0.16 -33.61
N PRO A 43 5.92 0.16 -34.22
CA PRO A 43 5.84 0.56 -35.63
C PRO A 43 6.67 1.80 -35.98
N GLU A 44 6.85 2.71 -35.02
CA GLU A 44 7.62 3.96 -35.18
C GLU A 44 9.12 3.79 -34.96
N GLY A 45 9.57 2.59 -34.60
CA GLY A 45 10.97 2.26 -34.36
C GLY A 45 11.24 1.76 -32.94
N GLU A 46 12.46 1.98 -32.49
CA GLU A 46 12.96 1.49 -31.20
C GLU A 46 13.12 2.63 -30.20
N SER A 47 12.61 2.44 -28.99
CA SER A 47 12.75 3.37 -27.86
C SER A 47 13.34 2.65 -26.64
N ARG A 48 14.11 3.39 -25.84
CA ARG A 48 14.73 2.88 -24.62
C ARG A 48 14.24 3.68 -23.41
N TYR A 49 13.77 2.96 -22.39
CA TYR A 49 13.32 3.54 -21.12
C TYR A 49 14.16 3.02 -19.97
N ASN A 50 14.94 3.90 -19.33
CA ASN A 50 15.77 3.50 -18.20
C ASN A 50 14.91 3.16 -16.98
N ILE A 51 15.24 2.07 -16.30
CA ILE A 51 14.64 1.69 -15.03
C ILE A 51 15.36 2.49 -13.94
N THR A 52 14.62 3.32 -13.22
CA THR A 52 15.19 4.17 -12.16
C THR A 52 14.81 3.70 -10.77
N GLN A 53 13.60 3.18 -10.61
CA GLN A 53 13.08 2.73 -9.33
C GLN A 53 12.37 1.39 -9.48
N VAL A 54 12.31 0.66 -8.38
CA VAL A 54 11.64 -0.63 -8.25
C VAL A 54 10.65 -0.57 -7.10
N LEU A 55 9.40 -0.98 -7.34
CA LEU A 55 8.40 -1.24 -6.30
C LEU A 55 8.14 -2.73 -6.16
N GLY A 56 7.43 -3.11 -5.09
CA GLY A 56 7.12 -4.50 -4.79
C GLY A 56 8.14 -5.16 -3.86
N GLY A 57 8.24 -6.49 -3.94
CA GLY A 57 9.00 -7.29 -3.01
C GLY A 57 8.97 -8.78 -3.37
N LYS A 58 8.77 -9.64 -2.37
CA LYS A 58 8.99 -11.10 -2.45
C LYS A 58 8.42 -11.79 -3.70
N ASN A 59 7.23 -11.38 -4.16
CA ASN A 59 6.48 -12.10 -5.19
C ASN A 59 6.35 -11.34 -6.50
N ILE A 60 6.51 -10.01 -6.48
CA ILE A 60 6.26 -9.14 -7.63
C ILE A 60 7.13 -7.89 -7.53
N PHE A 61 7.66 -7.46 -8.67
CA PHE A 61 8.37 -6.20 -8.81
C PHE A 61 7.74 -5.38 -9.95
N TYR A 62 7.52 -4.10 -9.66
CA TYR A 62 7.11 -3.10 -10.64
C TYR A 62 8.28 -2.14 -10.91
N PHE A 63 8.46 -1.70 -12.14
CA PHE A 63 9.57 -0.83 -12.52
C PHE A 63 9.12 0.54 -12.94
N LEU A 64 9.84 1.59 -12.54
CA LEU A 64 9.51 2.96 -12.91
C LEU A 64 10.56 3.59 -13.83
N THR A 65 10.08 4.33 -14.82
CA THR A 65 10.88 5.15 -15.72
C THR A 65 10.43 6.61 -15.67
N PRO A 66 11.35 7.59 -15.69
CA PRO A 66 10.98 8.97 -15.87
C PRO A 66 10.50 9.19 -17.30
N LEU A 67 9.41 9.92 -17.43
CA LEU A 67 8.92 10.47 -18.68
C LEU A 67 8.97 12.01 -18.61
N GLU A 68 8.58 12.66 -19.69
CA GLU A 68 8.42 14.09 -19.78
C GLU A 68 7.56 14.66 -18.64
N ARG A 69 7.72 15.97 -18.37
CA ARG A 69 6.89 16.71 -17.40
C ARG A 69 7.00 16.19 -15.95
N GLY A 70 8.08 15.47 -15.63
CA GLY A 70 8.35 14.96 -14.28
C GLY A 70 7.54 13.72 -13.89
N ARG A 71 6.87 13.08 -14.85
CA ARG A 71 6.11 11.85 -14.60
C ARG A 71 7.06 10.69 -14.32
N LEU A 72 6.75 9.92 -13.29
CA LEU A 72 7.41 8.66 -12.98
C LEU A 72 6.41 7.55 -13.31
N GLN A 73 6.63 6.85 -14.41
CA GLN A 73 5.67 5.94 -15.01
C GLN A 73 6.03 4.49 -14.73
N THR A 74 5.05 3.67 -14.36
CA THR A 74 5.22 2.21 -14.31
C THR A 74 5.42 1.68 -15.72
N LEU A 75 6.49 0.91 -15.92
CA LEU A 75 6.88 0.35 -17.20
C LEU A 75 5.88 -0.72 -17.69
N PRO A 76 5.82 -0.99 -19.00
CA PRO A 76 4.85 -1.94 -19.56
C PRO A 76 5.14 -3.41 -19.22
N VAL A 77 6.33 -3.71 -18.69
CA VAL A 77 6.73 -5.07 -18.32
C VAL A 77 7.26 -5.10 -16.90
N ASP A 78 6.74 -6.05 -16.13
CA ASP A 78 7.06 -6.23 -14.71
C ASP A 78 7.33 -7.70 -14.39
N VAL A 79 7.82 -7.99 -13.19
CA VAL A 79 8.25 -9.34 -12.82
C VAL A 79 7.38 -9.91 -11.72
N LYS A 80 6.67 -11.01 -12.00
CA LYS A 80 5.94 -11.79 -11.00
C LYS A 80 6.55 -13.18 -10.94
N GLN A 81 6.97 -13.61 -9.75
CA GLN A 81 7.61 -14.92 -9.55
C GLN A 81 8.74 -15.21 -10.56
N LYS A 82 9.59 -14.21 -10.85
CA LYS A 82 10.70 -14.29 -11.82
C LYS A 82 10.27 -14.51 -13.28
N LEU A 83 9.03 -14.19 -13.62
CA LEU A 83 8.52 -14.18 -14.98
C LEU A 83 8.09 -12.76 -15.35
N TRP A 84 8.57 -12.30 -16.50
CA TRP A 84 8.18 -11.02 -17.07
C TRP A 84 6.77 -11.11 -17.66
N PHE A 85 5.93 -10.13 -17.37
CA PHE A 85 4.54 -10.09 -17.83
C PHE A 85 4.11 -8.67 -18.21
N ASP A 86 3.01 -8.57 -18.96
CA ASP A 86 2.38 -7.30 -19.33
C ASP A 86 1.73 -6.65 -18.09
N ALA A 87 2.33 -5.53 -17.65
CA ALA A 87 1.89 -4.77 -16.49
C ALA A 87 0.48 -4.20 -16.68
N ALA A 88 0.20 -3.65 -17.87
CA ALA A 88 -1.08 -3.01 -18.16
C ALA A 88 -2.22 -4.03 -18.23
N ALA A 89 -2.00 -5.18 -18.89
CA ALA A 89 -2.98 -6.26 -18.92
C ALA A 89 -3.29 -6.83 -17.52
N SER A 90 -2.34 -6.76 -16.58
CA SER A 90 -2.59 -7.19 -15.20
C SER A 90 -3.52 -6.23 -14.43
N GLY A 91 -3.60 -4.96 -14.86
CA GLY A 91 -4.37 -3.91 -14.20
C GLY A 91 -5.76 -3.66 -14.78
N VAL A 92 -6.20 -4.41 -15.79
CA VAL A 92 -7.48 -4.20 -16.52
C VAL A 92 -8.67 -4.03 -15.57
N ARG A 93 -8.76 -4.91 -14.55
CA ARG A 93 -9.84 -4.89 -13.57
C ARG A 93 -10.03 -3.51 -12.91
N HIS A 94 -8.94 -2.77 -12.72
CA HIS A 94 -8.94 -1.47 -12.07
C HIS A 94 -9.22 -0.30 -13.04
N GLN A 95 -9.24 -0.55 -14.36
CA GLN A 95 -9.34 0.47 -15.40
C GLN A 95 -10.56 0.28 -16.33
N GLY A 96 -11.31 -0.81 -16.18
CA GLY A 96 -12.54 -1.11 -16.92
C GLY A 96 -12.51 -2.46 -17.64
N ASP A 97 -13.18 -2.55 -18.79
CA ASP A 97 -13.33 -3.81 -19.53
C ASP A 97 -12.16 -4.12 -20.48
N ARG A 98 -11.24 -3.17 -20.67
CA ARG A 98 -10.11 -3.28 -21.62
C ARG A 98 -8.82 -2.73 -21.01
N PRO A 99 -7.65 -3.28 -21.38
CA PRO A 99 -6.38 -2.67 -21.03
C PRO A 99 -6.30 -1.24 -21.56
N VAL A 100 -5.82 -0.34 -20.72
CA VAL A 100 -5.41 1.00 -21.13
C VAL A 100 -3.90 1.00 -21.35
N SER A 101 -3.40 1.96 -22.13
CA SER A 101 -1.95 2.09 -22.35
C SER A 101 -1.19 2.16 -21.03
N TRP A 102 0.00 1.55 -20.96
CA TRP A 102 0.89 1.70 -19.80
C TRP A 102 1.27 3.16 -19.50
N ARG A 103 1.07 4.07 -20.46
CA ARG A 103 1.25 5.52 -20.31
C ARG A 103 0.02 6.24 -19.72
N HIS A 104 -1.07 5.53 -19.45
CA HIS A 104 -2.25 6.09 -18.80
C HIS A 104 -1.91 6.60 -17.39
N SER A 105 -2.60 7.65 -16.93
CA SER A 105 -2.38 8.29 -15.63
C SER A 105 -2.57 7.34 -14.44
N GLY A 106 -3.39 6.31 -14.61
CA GLY A 106 -3.57 5.24 -13.62
C GLY A 106 -2.30 4.41 -13.34
N TYR A 107 -1.28 4.48 -14.22
CA TYR A 107 0.03 3.87 -14.03
C TYR A 107 1.13 4.90 -13.70
N THR A 108 0.76 6.17 -13.54
CA THR A 108 1.70 7.22 -13.11
C THR A 108 1.86 7.15 -11.60
N PHE A 109 3.07 6.85 -11.13
CA PHE A 109 3.40 6.71 -9.71
C PHE A 109 3.00 7.95 -8.90
N ASN A 110 3.23 9.14 -9.47
CA ASN A 110 3.00 10.42 -8.82
C ASN A 110 1.54 10.65 -8.41
N SER A 111 0.58 9.96 -9.04
CA SER A 111 -0.85 10.11 -8.74
C SER A 111 -1.47 8.83 -8.19
N ALA A 112 -0.99 7.65 -8.59
CA ALA A 112 -1.69 6.39 -8.33
C ALA A 112 -1.04 5.52 -7.23
N CYS A 113 0.28 5.64 -7.02
CA CYS A 113 1.03 4.64 -6.24
C CYS A 113 1.72 5.21 -5.00
N TYR A 114 1.98 6.53 -4.98
CA TYR A 114 2.84 7.15 -3.97
C TYR A 114 2.36 6.91 -2.52
N ALA A 115 1.05 7.00 -2.26
CA ALA A 115 0.48 7.04 -0.91
C ALA A 115 0.83 5.80 -0.07
N CYS A 116 1.02 4.65 -0.72
CA CYS A 116 1.33 3.37 -0.11
C CYS A 116 2.81 2.97 -0.20
N HIS A 117 3.62 3.69 -0.98
CA HIS A 117 4.96 3.24 -1.34
C HIS A 117 6.10 4.16 -0.90
N VAL A 118 5.81 5.38 -0.46
CA VAL A 118 6.79 6.35 0.04
C VAL A 118 6.23 7.17 1.21
N SER A 119 7.14 7.79 1.97
CA SER A 119 6.81 8.62 3.13
C SER A 119 7.17 10.09 2.90
N GLN A 120 6.43 10.99 3.55
CA GLN A 120 6.56 12.46 3.43
C GLN A 120 6.54 12.91 1.95
N TYR A 121 5.63 12.33 1.20
CA TYR A 121 5.43 12.63 -0.20
C TYR A 121 4.92 14.06 -0.39
N LYS A 122 5.50 14.78 -1.36
CA LYS A 122 4.99 16.04 -1.87
C LYS A 122 4.78 15.89 -3.36
N GLN A 123 3.53 16.00 -3.80
CA GLN A 123 3.17 15.86 -5.21
C GLN A 123 3.80 16.97 -6.05
N ASN A 124 3.74 18.22 -5.55
CA ASN A 124 4.22 19.43 -6.22
C ASN A 124 3.77 19.50 -7.68
N TYR A 125 2.48 19.26 -7.90
CA TYR A 125 1.90 19.30 -9.23
C TYR A 125 1.50 20.72 -9.61
N ASP A 126 1.97 21.19 -10.75
CA ASP A 126 1.60 22.49 -11.32
C ASP A 126 0.51 22.28 -12.37
N LEU A 127 -0.67 22.86 -12.12
CA LEU A 127 -1.84 22.76 -12.99
C LEU A 127 -1.66 23.49 -14.33
N ALA A 128 -0.96 24.63 -14.34
CA ALA A 128 -0.81 25.46 -15.54
C ALA A 128 0.14 24.80 -16.54
N THR A 129 1.18 24.14 -16.05
CA THR A 129 2.17 23.46 -16.89
C THR A 129 1.95 21.95 -16.98
N ASP A 130 0.98 21.38 -16.26
CA ASP A 130 0.77 19.93 -16.06
C ASP A 130 2.10 19.20 -15.86
N THR A 131 2.85 19.63 -14.83
CA THR A 131 4.15 19.05 -14.49
C THR A 131 4.23 18.64 -13.03
N TYR A 132 4.99 17.59 -12.76
CA TYR A 132 5.28 17.11 -11.42
C TYR A 132 6.69 17.52 -10.96
N GLY A 133 6.76 18.22 -9.82
CA GLY A 133 8.00 18.47 -9.07
C GLY A 133 8.16 17.52 -7.88
N THR A 134 7.70 16.28 -8.03
CA THR A 134 7.48 15.34 -6.92
C THR A 134 8.74 15.04 -6.11
N THR A 135 8.60 15.02 -4.78
CA THR A 135 9.67 14.61 -3.84
C THR A 135 9.11 13.73 -2.72
N TRP A 136 9.95 12.90 -2.13
CA TRP A 136 9.64 12.15 -0.90
C TRP A 136 10.91 11.98 -0.07
N SER A 137 10.76 11.76 1.24
CA SER A 137 11.92 11.60 2.14
C SER A 137 12.48 10.19 2.08
N GLU A 138 11.62 9.17 2.16
CA GLU A 138 12.04 7.79 2.30
C GLU A 138 11.16 6.83 1.49
N PRO A 139 11.73 5.74 0.96
CA PRO A 139 10.94 4.64 0.42
C PRO A 139 10.20 3.86 1.51
N GLY A 140 8.98 3.43 1.22
CA GLY A 140 8.14 2.68 2.16
C GLY A 140 7.38 3.60 3.12
N ILE A 141 6.78 2.99 4.14
CA ILE A 141 6.00 3.67 5.18
C ILE A 141 6.84 3.70 6.46
N ASN A 142 7.28 4.89 6.84
CA ASN A 142 8.14 5.12 8.00
C ASN A 142 7.36 5.53 9.26
N CYS A 143 8.07 5.78 10.36
CA CYS A 143 7.48 6.15 11.65
C CYS A 143 6.59 7.40 11.55
N GLU A 144 7.06 8.43 10.85
CA GLU A 144 6.37 9.71 10.72
C GLU A 144 5.05 9.61 9.94
N SER A 145 4.87 8.55 9.14
CA SER A 145 3.61 8.29 8.44
C SER A 145 2.43 8.00 9.37
N CYS A 146 2.70 7.57 10.61
CA CYS A 146 1.69 7.29 11.65
C CYS A 146 1.86 8.18 12.89
N HIS A 147 3.04 8.77 13.08
CA HIS A 147 3.39 9.54 14.28
C HIS A 147 3.55 11.06 14.02
N GLY A 148 3.40 11.49 12.77
CA GLY A 148 3.65 12.87 12.35
C GLY A 148 5.15 13.20 12.30
N PRO A 149 5.51 14.45 11.94
CA PRO A 149 6.90 14.89 11.90
C PRO A 149 7.62 14.74 13.24
N ALA A 150 8.82 14.13 13.24
CA ALA A 150 9.57 13.79 14.45
C ALA A 150 10.68 14.81 14.78
N ALA A 151 10.78 15.93 14.07
CA ALA A 151 11.86 16.90 14.26
C ALA A 151 11.94 17.43 15.70
N GLU A 152 10.79 17.78 16.28
CA GLU A 152 10.73 18.29 17.65
C GLU A 152 10.98 17.16 18.68
N HIS A 153 10.51 15.95 18.40
CA HIS A 153 10.83 14.76 19.20
C HIS A 153 12.34 14.52 19.30
N ILE A 154 13.04 14.59 18.17
CA ILE A 154 14.51 14.45 18.11
C ILE A 154 15.18 15.53 18.95
N ARG A 155 14.74 16.80 18.81
CA ARG A 155 15.29 17.93 19.55
C ARG A 155 15.18 17.73 21.06
N VAL A 156 13.98 17.44 21.58
CA VAL A 156 13.79 17.28 23.03
C VAL A 156 14.52 16.06 23.59
N CYS A 157 14.64 14.98 22.82
CA CYS A 157 15.40 13.81 23.26
C CYS A 157 16.92 14.06 23.26
N ALA A 158 17.43 14.87 22.33
CA ALA A 158 18.84 15.22 22.26
C ALA A 158 19.26 16.23 23.35
N GLU A 159 18.35 17.11 23.77
CA GLU A 159 18.58 18.09 24.84
C GLU A 159 18.43 17.47 26.25
N ALA A 160 17.81 16.29 26.35
CA ALA A 160 17.61 15.62 27.62
C ALA A 160 18.94 15.10 28.21
N PRO A 161 19.14 15.18 29.55
CA PRO A 161 20.30 14.57 30.19
C PRO A 161 20.37 13.06 29.93
N PRO A 162 21.58 12.46 29.87
CA PRO A 162 21.72 11.02 29.67
C PRO A 162 20.89 10.19 30.66
N GLY A 163 20.08 9.27 30.14
CA GLY A 163 19.21 8.41 30.93
C GLY A 163 17.89 9.04 31.36
N ILE A 164 17.64 10.32 31.02
CA ILE A 164 16.38 11.00 31.29
C ILE A 164 15.54 11.04 30.03
N VAL A 165 14.31 10.53 30.11
CA VAL A 165 13.32 10.63 29.03
C VAL A 165 12.56 11.95 29.23
N PRO A 166 12.43 12.80 28.19
CA PRO A 166 11.59 13.99 28.27
C PRO A 166 10.17 13.67 28.73
N GLU A 167 9.59 14.53 29.55
CA GLU A 167 8.19 14.38 29.99
C GLU A 167 7.23 14.45 28.80
N ASP A 168 7.45 15.42 27.92
CA ASP A 168 6.78 15.51 26.62
C ASP A 168 7.74 15.08 25.51
N LEU A 169 7.43 13.95 24.88
CA LEU A 169 8.20 13.40 23.76
C LEU A 169 7.97 14.14 22.45
N ARG A 170 7.02 15.08 22.38
CA ARG A 170 6.73 15.89 21.17
C ARG A 170 6.50 15.03 19.92
N ILE A 171 5.84 13.90 20.11
CA ILE A 171 5.48 12.95 19.06
C ILE A 171 4.07 12.42 19.32
N LYS A 172 3.29 12.20 18.26
CA LYS A 172 1.97 11.59 18.40
C LYS A 172 2.16 10.11 18.66
N ARG A 173 1.58 9.55 19.73
CA ARG A 173 1.81 8.13 20.07
C ARG A 173 0.77 7.19 19.47
N GLY A 174 -0.30 7.74 18.87
CA GLY A 174 -1.47 6.98 18.44
C GLY A 174 -2.07 6.15 19.58
N GLY A 175 -2.86 5.13 19.25
CA GLY A 175 -3.44 4.22 20.23
C GLY A 175 -4.32 4.99 21.23
N ARG A 176 -3.88 5.08 22.49
CA ARG A 176 -4.66 5.73 23.56
C ARG A 176 -4.81 7.25 23.38
N ASP A 177 -3.90 7.88 22.64
CA ASP A 177 -3.97 9.33 22.38
C ASP A 177 -4.98 9.65 21.26
N PHE A 178 -5.44 8.64 20.53
CA PHE A 178 -6.39 8.74 19.42
C PHE A 178 -7.70 8.06 19.79
N THR A 179 -8.80 8.54 19.21
CA THR A 179 -10.06 7.80 19.16
C THR A 179 -9.89 6.52 18.34
N HIS A 180 -10.84 5.58 18.46
CA HIS A 180 -10.82 4.37 17.65
C HIS A 180 -10.91 4.71 16.16
N GLU A 181 -11.67 5.74 15.81
CA GLU A 181 -11.81 6.29 14.47
C GLU A 181 -10.49 6.85 13.95
N GLN A 182 -9.77 7.67 14.72
CA GLN A 182 -8.46 8.21 14.33
C GLN A 182 -7.39 7.10 14.18
N ASN A 183 -7.43 6.08 15.04
CA ASN A 183 -6.55 4.91 14.91
C ASN A 183 -6.84 4.13 13.62
N ASN A 184 -8.12 3.96 13.27
CA ASN A 184 -8.53 3.37 12.01
C ASN A 184 -8.10 4.24 10.82
N ALA A 185 -8.37 5.54 10.86
CA ALA A 185 -8.01 6.50 9.81
C ALA A 185 -6.53 6.42 9.43
N THR A 186 -5.64 6.37 10.43
CA THR A 186 -4.19 6.23 10.24
C THR A 186 -3.80 4.99 9.41
N CYS A 187 -4.57 3.91 9.53
CA CYS A 187 -4.36 2.69 8.74
C CYS A 187 -5.05 2.78 7.37
N SER A 188 -6.26 3.34 7.34
CA SER A 188 -7.15 3.36 6.18
C SER A 188 -6.68 4.26 5.05
N THR A 189 -5.81 5.24 5.30
CA THR A 189 -5.19 6.03 4.21
C THR A 189 -4.44 5.16 3.19
N ARG A 190 -4.10 3.92 3.56
CA ARG A 190 -3.38 2.94 2.73
C ARG A 190 -4.08 1.58 2.65
N HIS A 191 -4.83 1.21 3.70
CA HIS A 191 -5.61 -0.02 3.76
C HIS A 191 -7.10 0.23 3.42
N ALA A 192 -7.35 1.07 2.44
CA ALA A 192 -8.64 1.26 1.81
C ALA A 192 -8.47 1.64 0.35
N LYS A 193 -9.37 1.18 -0.51
CA LYS A 193 -9.53 1.77 -1.84
C LYS A 193 -10.33 3.06 -1.72
N SER A 194 -9.67 4.18 -1.95
CA SER A 194 -10.21 5.52 -1.76
C SER A 194 -9.66 6.49 -2.80
N ILE A 195 -10.35 7.61 -2.97
CA ILE A 195 -9.93 8.74 -3.77
C ILE A 195 -9.41 9.80 -2.80
N ALA A 196 -8.17 10.24 -2.98
CA ALA A 196 -7.62 11.34 -2.18
C ALA A 196 -8.29 12.66 -2.58
N LEU A 197 -8.87 13.35 -1.60
CA LEU A 197 -9.49 14.67 -1.73
C LEU A 197 -8.50 15.79 -1.40
N SER A 198 -7.45 15.47 -0.65
CA SER A 198 -6.39 16.39 -0.24
C SER A 198 -5.01 15.80 -0.53
N THR A 199 -3.98 16.64 -0.49
CA THR A 199 -2.60 16.25 -0.79
C THR A 199 -1.83 15.68 0.40
N SER A 200 -2.39 15.75 1.61
CA SER A 200 -1.71 15.33 2.84
C SER A 200 -2.73 14.94 3.90
N PHE A 201 -2.41 13.92 4.68
CA PHE A 201 -3.13 13.51 5.89
C PHE A 201 -2.16 13.57 7.06
N GLU A 202 -2.54 14.23 8.15
CA GLU A 202 -1.75 14.27 9.36
C GLU A 202 -2.34 13.28 10.39
N PRO A 203 -1.54 12.42 11.04
CA PRO A 203 -2.08 11.43 11.97
C PRO A 203 -2.91 12.08 13.09
N GLY A 204 -4.14 11.59 13.28
CA GLY A 204 -5.13 12.19 14.18
C GLY A 204 -6.18 13.03 13.46
N ASP A 205 -6.02 13.33 12.17
CA ASP A 205 -7.09 13.92 11.36
C ASP A 205 -8.23 12.91 11.13
N ASP A 206 -9.39 13.42 10.71
CA ASP A 206 -10.51 12.58 10.28
C ASP A 206 -10.24 12.05 8.86
N PHE A 207 -10.47 10.76 8.63
CA PHE A 207 -10.29 10.15 7.31
C PHE A 207 -11.11 10.86 6.23
N TRP A 208 -12.34 11.27 6.56
CA TRP A 208 -13.31 11.80 5.61
C TRP A 208 -12.98 13.21 5.10
N ASP A 209 -12.13 13.96 5.82
CA ASP A 209 -11.64 15.26 5.37
C ASP A 209 -10.60 15.12 4.24
N HIS A 210 -10.01 13.94 4.09
CA HIS A 210 -8.87 13.71 3.20
C HIS A 210 -9.15 12.67 2.11
N TYR A 211 -10.13 11.79 2.30
CA TYR A 211 -10.39 10.66 1.41
C TYR A 211 -11.89 10.40 1.21
N ASP A 212 -12.27 10.11 -0.02
CA ASP A 212 -13.58 9.55 -0.37
C ASP A 212 -13.44 8.03 -0.54
N LEU A 213 -14.26 7.25 0.17
CA LEU A 213 -14.15 5.80 0.18
C LEU A 213 -14.89 5.20 -1.01
N VAL A 214 -14.22 4.34 -1.77
CA VAL A 214 -14.88 3.62 -2.86
C VAL A 214 -15.87 2.62 -2.29
N THR A 215 -17.13 2.74 -2.72
CA THR A 215 -18.25 1.94 -2.23
C THR A 215 -18.43 0.61 -3.00
N MET A 216 -19.29 -0.27 -2.45
CA MET A 216 -19.41 -1.68 -2.85
C MET A 216 -19.96 -1.92 -4.27
N GLU A 217 -20.44 -0.90 -4.96
CA GLU A 217 -20.84 -0.95 -6.35
C GLU A 217 -19.65 -0.98 -7.33
N HIS A 218 -18.44 -0.66 -6.86
CA HIS A 218 -17.25 -0.69 -7.71
C HIS A 218 -16.96 -2.13 -8.20
N PRO A 219 -16.53 -2.33 -9.46
CA PRO A 219 -16.19 -3.65 -10.03
C PRO A 219 -15.08 -4.44 -9.31
N ASP A 220 -14.45 -3.84 -8.30
CA ASP A 220 -13.45 -4.50 -7.48
C ASP A 220 -14.07 -5.21 -6.27
N PHE A 221 -15.39 -5.13 -6.07
CA PHE A 221 -16.13 -5.95 -5.12
C PHE A 221 -16.86 -7.08 -5.85
N TYR A 222 -17.01 -8.22 -5.18
CA TYR A 222 -18.01 -9.19 -5.58
C TYR A 222 -19.43 -8.61 -5.39
N PRO A 223 -20.44 -9.09 -6.14
CA PRO A 223 -21.83 -8.66 -5.95
C PRO A 223 -22.38 -8.89 -4.52
N ASP A 224 -21.74 -9.75 -3.73
CA ASP A 224 -22.07 -10.00 -2.33
C ASP A 224 -21.30 -9.10 -1.33
N GLY A 225 -20.54 -8.12 -1.83
CA GLY A 225 -19.80 -7.14 -1.05
C GLY A 225 -18.42 -7.61 -0.55
N ARG A 226 -17.99 -8.83 -0.89
CA ARG A 226 -16.63 -9.30 -0.55
C ARG A 226 -15.57 -8.63 -1.41
N ASP A 227 -14.38 -8.44 -0.85
CA ASP A 227 -13.23 -7.92 -1.58
C ASP A 227 -12.84 -8.86 -2.73
N LEU A 228 -12.67 -8.29 -3.92
CA LEU A 228 -12.23 -9.00 -5.13
C LEU A 228 -10.91 -8.41 -5.67
N GLY A 229 -10.72 -7.10 -5.59
CA GLY A 229 -9.48 -6.40 -5.92
C GLY A 229 -8.66 -5.97 -4.70
N GLU A 230 -7.73 -5.03 -4.90
CA GLU A 230 -6.96 -4.37 -3.83
C GLU A 230 -7.82 -3.34 -3.08
N ASN A 231 -9.00 -3.76 -2.60
CA ASN A 231 -9.92 -2.88 -1.87
C ASN A 231 -9.50 -2.65 -0.43
N TYR A 232 -8.80 -3.65 0.12
CA TYR A 232 -8.55 -3.80 1.54
C TYR A 232 -9.86 -3.79 2.35
N THR A 233 -9.76 -4.09 3.64
CA THR A 233 -10.93 -4.43 4.45
C THR A 233 -11.67 -3.23 5.03
N TYR A 234 -11.36 -1.98 4.68
CA TYR A 234 -11.94 -0.82 5.41
C TYR A 234 -13.45 -0.67 5.20
N ASN A 235 -13.96 -0.92 3.98
CA ASN A 235 -15.40 -0.91 3.70
C ASN A 235 -16.17 -1.89 4.59
N THR A 236 -15.73 -3.16 4.61
CA THR A 236 -16.38 -4.21 5.41
C THR A 236 -16.12 -4.02 6.91
N TRP A 237 -14.98 -3.44 7.29
CA TRP A 237 -14.64 -3.08 8.66
C TRP A 237 -15.64 -2.09 9.26
N LEU A 238 -16.01 -1.05 8.51
CA LEU A 238 -17.00 -0.05 8.94
C LEU A 238 -18.40 -0.63 9.16
N LEU A 239 -18.70 -1.82 8.62
CA LEU A 239 -19.99 -2.49 8.85
C LEU A 239 -20.08 -3.14 10.24
N SER A 240 -18.96 -3.38 10.92
CA SER A 240 -18.92 -4.02 12.23
C SER A 240 -19.65 -3.19 13.30
N PRO A 241 -20.57 -3.78 14.08
CA PRO A 241 -21.22 -3.10 15.19
C PRO A 241 -20.23 -2.53 16.22
N CYS A 242 -19.13 -3.24 16.49
CA CYS A 242 -18.11 -2.78 17.44
C CYS A 242 -17.31 -1.57 16.92
N VAL A 243 -17.10 -1.51 15.60
CA VAL A 243 -16.44 -0.35 14.97
C VAL A 243 -17.38 0.85 14.99
N LYS A 244 -18.65 0.65 14.63
CA LYS A 244 -19.69 1.71 14.69
C LYS A 244 -19.93 2.24 16.11
N ALA A 245 -19.76 1.39 17.12
CA ALA A 245 -19.87 1.77 18.52
C ALA A 245 -18.61 2.47 19.06
N GLY A 246 -17.55 2.60 18.27
CA GLY A 246 -16.28 3.18 18.70
C GLY A 246 -15.60 2.33 19.79
N GLU A 247 -15.66 1.00 19.68
CA GLU A 247 -15.05 0.07 20.65
C GLU A 247 -13.95 -0.80 20.04
N LEU A 248 -13.75 -0.71 18.72
CA LEU A 248 -12.83 -1.56 17.98
C LEU A 248 -12.08 -0.77 16.91
N ASP A 249 -10.76 -0.93 16.92
CA ASP A 249 -9.86 -0.39 15.89
C ASP A 249 -8.85 -1.45 15.40
N CYS A 250 -8.14 -1.13 14.32
CA CYS A 250 -7.14 -2.02 13.72
C CYS A 250 -6.10 -2.53 14.73
N THR A 251 -5.72 -1.70 15.72
CA THR A 251 -4.65 -2.00 16.68
C THR A 251 -5.05 -2.98 17.78
N HIS A 252 -6.34 -3.32 17.90
CA HIS A 252 -6.81 -4.41 18.77
C HIS A 252 -6.29 -5.77 18.30
N CYS A 253 -6.23 -5.97 16.99
CA CYS A 253 -5.80 -7.22 16.36
C CYS A 253 -4.38 -7.11 15.80
N HIS A 254 -3.96 -5.92 15.37
CA HIS A 254 -2.65 -5.69 14.76
C HIS A 254 -1.71 -4.92 15.70
N THR A 255 -0.42 -5.26 15.65
CA THR A 255 0.63 -4.36 16.12
C THR A 255 0.72 -3.14 15.19
N SER A 256 1.38 -2.06 15.62
CA SER A 256 1.63 -0.89 14.76
C SER A 256 2.36 -1.24 13.45
N SER A 257 3.15 -2.31 13.46
CA SER A 257 3.81 -2.86 12.26
C SER A 257 2.90 -3.72 11.36
N GLY A 258 1.59 -3.74 11.59
CA GLY A 258 0.60 -4.52 10.82
C GLY A 258 0.58 -6.02 11.14
N ARG A 259 1.50 -6.56 11.94
CA ARG A 259 1.50 -7.99 12.32
C ARG A 259 0.35 -8.31 13.27
N PHE A 260 -0.29 -9.47 13.07
CA PHE A 260 -1.30 -10.00 14.00
C PHE A 260 -0.73 -10.22 15.41
N ARG A 261 -1.40 -9.67 16.42
CA ARG A 261 -1.08 -9.89 17.84
C ARG A 261 -1.36 -11.33 18.26
N GLN A 262 -2.41 -11.93 17.70
CA GLN A 262 -2.87 -13.28 18.02
C GLN A 262 -2.17 -14.37 17.20
N LYS A 263 -1.00 -14.11 16.59
CA LYS A 263 -0.32 -15.07 15.69
C LYS A 263 -0.17 -16.49 16.26
N LYS A 264 0.10 -16.62 17.57
CA LYS A 264 0.29 -17.92 18.24
C LYS A 264 -1.02 -18.57 18.70
N ASN A 265 -2.14 -17.86 18.66
CA ASN A 265 -3.44 -18.36 19.07
C ASN A 265 -4.57 -17.63 18.30
N PRO A 266 -4.74 -17.91 17.01
CA PRO A 266 -5.58 -17.12 16.10
C PRO A 266 -7.09 -17.19 16.42
N THR A 267 -7.52 -18.18 17.22
CA THR A 267 -8.91 -18.31 17.68
C THR A 267 -9.16 -17.59 19.01
N ARG A 268 -8.13 -17.03 19.66
CA ARG A 268 -8.30 -16.27 20.89
C ARG A 268 -8.99 -14.94 20.56
N PRO A 269 -10.17 -14.64 21.14
CA PRO A 269 -10.81 -13.35 20.94
C PRO A 269 -9.87 -12.24 21.41
N ALA A 270 -9.82 -11.15 20.64
CA ALA A 270 -9.14 -9.93 21.07
C ALA A 270 -9.79 -9.48 22.39
N PRO A 271 -9.01 -9.05 23.40
CA PRO A 271 -9.58 -8.53 24.63
C PRO A 271 -10.32 -7.24 24.30
N LEU A 272 -11.64 -7.31 24.17
CA LEU A 272 -12.49 -6.12 24.17
C LEU A 272 -12.41 -5.54 25.57
N VAL A 273 -11.87 -4.32 25.69
CA VAL A 273 -11.91 -3.59 26.95
C VAL A 273 -13.30 -2.99 27.07
N THR A 274 -14.28 -3.78 27.49
CA THR A 274 -15.62 -3.26 27.77
C THR A 274 -15.56 -2.44 29.06
N LYS A 275 -15.77 -1.12 28.94
CA LYS A 275 -16.12 -0.32 30.11
C LYS A 275 -17.55 -0.72 30.51
N ARG A 276 -17.64 -1.47 31.62
CA ARG A 276 -18.82 -1.89 32.41
C ARG A 276 -19.35 -3.29 32.08
N GLY A 277 -19.40 -4.11 33.14
CA GLY A 277 -20.20 -5.32 33.24
C GLY A 277 -19.47 -6.59 32.83
N SER A 278 -19.08 -7.39 33.82
CA SER A 278 -18.63 -8.76 33.63
C SER A 278 -19.67 -9.58 32.85
N ILE A 279 -19.35 -9.94 31.61
CA ILE A 279 -20.03 -11.05 30.92
C ILE A 279 -19.11 -12.26 31.03
N THR A 280 -19.40 -13.12 32.00
CA THR A 280 -18.84 -14.47 32.04
C THR A 280 -19.39 -15.25 30.85
N TRP A 281 -18.54 -15.62 29.91
CA TRP A 281 -18.88 -16.63 28.90
C TRP A 281 -19.07 -17.98 29.60
N LYS A 282 -20.32 -18.45 29.70
CA LYS A 282 -20.58 -19.86 30.00
C LYS A 282 -20.19 -20.67 28.76
N PRO A 283 -19.36 -21.72 28.87
CA PRO A 283 -19.10 -22.60 27.75
C PRO A 283 -20.39 -23.34 27.41
N THR A 284 -20.89 -23.14 26.19
CA THR A 284 -21.96 -23.97 25.65
C THR A 284 -21.48 -25.41 25.56
N ALA A 285 -22.33 -26.32 26.03
CA ALA A 285 -22.10 -27.75 26.10
C ALA A 285 -21.59 -28.33 24.77
N GLY A 286 -20.74 -29.36 24.90
CA GLY A 286 -19.91 -29.89 23.81
C GLY A 286 -20.70 -30.37 22.60
N ILE A 287 -20.21 -29.98 21.42
CA ILE A 287 -20.49 -30.67 20.18
C ILE A 287 -19.50 -31.84 20.11
N SER A 288 -20.04 -33.05 20.12
CA SER A 288 -19.30 -34.29 19.96
C SER A 288 -18.58 -34.32 18.61
N ARG A 289 -17.36 -34.85 18.61
CA ARG A 289 -16.58 -35.12 17.39
C ARG A 289 -17.29 -36.22 16.58
N GLY A 290 -18.07 -35.84 15.59
CA GLY A 290 -18.53 -36.74 14.53
C GLY A 290 -17.44 -36.89 13.47
N ALA A 291 -16.93 -38.10 13.30
CA ALA A 291 -15.99 -38.45 12.23
C ALA A 291 -16.68 -38.35 10.86
N ILE A 292 -16.02 -37.70 9.90
CA ILE A 292 -16.38 -37.75 8.47
C ILE A 292 -15.59 -38.90 7.86
N PRO A 293 -16.22 -39.91 7.23
CA PRO A 293 -15.48 -40.94 6.51
C PRO A 293 -14.92 -40.38 5.21
N LEU A 294 -13.63 -40.65 4.95
CA LEU A 294 -13.07 -40.53 3.61
C LEU A 294 -13.79 -41.53 2.69
N VAL A 295 -14.32 -41.04 1.58
CA VAL A 295 -14.67 -41.88 0.43
C VAL A 295 -13.64 -41.60 -0.66
N ALA A 296 -13.13 -42.70 -1.21
CA ALA A 296 -12.12 -42.78 -2.27
C ALA A 296 -12.58 -42.19 -3.60
#